data_AF-Q4TH27-F1
#
_entry.id   AF-Q4TH27-F1
#
_cell.length_a   1.000
_cell.length_b   1.000
_cell.length_c   1.000
_cell.angle_alpha   90.00
_cell.angle_beta   90.00
_cell.angle_gamma   90.00
#
_symmetry.space_group_name_H-M   'P 1'
#
loop_
_entity.id
_entity.type
_entity.pdbx_description
1 polymer ?
#
loop_
_entity_poly.entity_id
_entity_poly.type
_entity_poly.pdbx_seq_one_letter_code
_entity_poly.pdbx_strand_id
1 'polypeptide(L)'
;EKVRVLGSRRQPSLDHVVNYTSNEALGPRDELTAAVRKELAPALKDLLAHGLFSPSQTMSLVLAPISCLLPHQPAPQALHPWDLFVKYYHSKNGRAFVESPARQLSQSFSLPVGGAAVTVTPKQSLLWAIHSVLKEHGRYKRGPDTKFKALVCMALNEQRLVSWLNLLCKSGTLVDHYQAWSYMAQTGFEGALRILGRTSHLKFSLPVDLAVQQLE
;
A
#
# COMPACT_ATOMS: atom_id res chain seq x y z
N GLU A 1 -0.59 -13.16 -12.44
CA GLU A 1 0.11 -13.55 -13.68
C GLU A 1 0.28 -12.41 -14.67
N LYS A 2 -0.79 -11.71 -15.07
CA LYS A 2 -0.73 -10.57 -16.02
C LYS A 2 0.34 -9.52 -15.67
N VAL A 3 0.35 -9.00 -14.44
CA VAL A 3 1.35 -8.02 -13.97
C VAL A 3 2.78 -8.56 -14.05
N ARG A 4 2.98 -9.85 -13.78
CA ARG A 4 4.29 -10.50 -13.87
C ARG A 4 4.80 -10.53 -15.31
N VAL A 5 3.94 -10.95 -16.24
CA VAL A 5 4.26 -11.03 -17.67
C VAL A 5 4.52 -9.64 -18.26
N LEU A 6 3.68 -8.66 -17.94
CA LEU A 6 3.88 -7.28 -18.40
C LEU A 6 5.12 -6.62 -17.79
N GLY A 7 5.42 -6.93 -16.52
CA GLY A 7 6.63 -6.46 -15.84
C GLY A 7 7.92 -7.09 -16.39
N SER A 8 7.92 -8.38 -16.75
CA SER A 8 9.10 -9.06 -17.27
C SER A 8 9.50 -8.57 -18.66
N ARG A 9 8.53 -8.17 -19.51
CA ARG A 9 8.79 -7.59 -20.84
C ARG A 9 9.55 -6.26 -20.80
N ARG A 10 9.66 -5.62 -19.62
CA ARG A 10 10.27 -4.31 -19.43
C ARG A 10 11.61 -4.35 -18.71
N GLN A 11 12.12 -5.54 -18.38
CA GLN A 11 13.46 -5.61 -17.83
C GLN A 11 14.47 -5.19 -18.90
N PRO A 12 15.44 -4.30 -18.59
CA PRO A 12 16.48 -3.93 -19.54
C PRO A 12 17.25 -5.21 -19.93
N SER A 13 17.18 -5.59 -21.20
CA SER A 13 18.09 -6.59 -21.77
C SER A 13 19.51 -6.05 -21.72
N LEU A 14 20.46 -6.87 -21.30
CA LEU A 14 21.89 -6.53 -21.24
C LEU A 14 22.51 -6.25 -22.61
N ASP A 15 21.81 -6.53 -23.71
CA ASP A 15 22.26 -6.26 -25.07
C ASP A 15 21.89 -4.83 -25.49
N HIS A 16 22.77 -3.88 -25.17
CA HIS A 16 22.70 -2.51 -25.67
C HIS A 16 23.05 -2.47 -27.17
N VAL A 17 22.07 -2.71 -28.04
CA VAL A 17 22.08 -2.09 -29.38
C VAL A 17 21.34 -0.77 -29.23
N VAL A 18 22.08 0.33 -29.33
CA VAL A 18 21.51 1.69 -29.29
C VAL A 18 20.68 1.88 -30.57
N ASN A 19 19.37 1.68 -30.46
CA ASN A 19 18.44 2.02 -31.53
C ASN A 19 17.80 3.38 -31.20
N TYR A 20 18.24 4.42 -31.90
CA TYR A 20 17.67 5.77 -31.85
C TYR A 20 16.36 5.81 -32.64
N THR A 21 15.33 5.16 -32.13
CA THR A 21 13.95 5.36 -32.59
C THR A 21 13.06 5.49 -31.37
N SER A 22 13.14 6.65 -30.74
CA SER A 22 12.28 7.08 -29.63
C SER A 22 10.87 7.35 -30.14
N ASN A 23 10.13 6.30 -30.47
CA ASN A 23 8.68 6.34 -30.43
C ASN A 23 8.31 5.59 -29.15
N GLU A 24 8.34 6.28 -28.00
CA GLU A 24 7.83 5.74 -26.74
C GLU A 24 6.33 5.45 -26.93
N ALA A 25 6.02 4.22 -27.35
CA ALA A 25 4.65 3.78 -27.45
C ALA A 25 4.01 3.88 -26.05
N LEU A 26 3.08 4.82 -25.88
CA LEU A 26 2.25 4.95 -24.68
C LEU A 26 1.54 3.62 -24.33
N GLY A 27 1.19 2.82 -25.34
CA GLY A 27 0.38 1.60 -25.20
C GLY A 27 0.87 0.61 -24.13
N PRO A 28 2.08 0.03 -24.21
CA PRO A 28 2.51 -0.99 -23.27
C PRO A 28 2.71 -0.47 -21.83
N ARG A 29 2.90 0.85 -21.63
CA ARG A 29 3.12 1.45 -20.29
C ARG A 29 1.79 1.68 -19.63
N ASP A 30 0.81 2.08 -20.42
CA ASP A 30 -0.58 2.20 -20.03
C ASP A 30 -1.17 0.83 -19.71
N GLU A 31 -0.85 -0.23 -20.45
CA GLU A 31 -1.31 -1.60 -20.17
C GLU A 31 -0.83 -2.12 -18.82
N LEU A 32 0.46 -1.98 -18.51
CA LEU A 32 1.00 -2.41 -17.21
C LEU A 32 0.38 -1.58 -16.08
N THR A 33 0.28 -0.27 -16.27
CA THR A 33 -0.29 0.64 -15.27
C THR A 33 -1.77 0.36 -15.05
N ALA A 34 -2.52 0.04 -16.10
CA ALA A 34 -3.91 -0.40 -16.03
C ALA A 34 -4.03 -1.76 -15.32
N ALA A 35 -3.18 -2.74 -15.64
CA ALA A 35 -3.19 -4.04 -14.96
C ALA A 35 -2.92 -3.89 -13.45
N VAL A 36 -2.02 -2.98 -13.06
CA VAL A 36 -1.78 -2.71 -11.63
C VAL A 36 -2.97 -1.99 -11.00
N ARG A 37 -3.42 -0.87 -11.59
CA ARG A 37 -4.40 0.03 -10.94
C ARG A 37 -5.84 -0.46 -11.05
N LYS A 38 -6.20 -1.20 -12.10
CA LYS A 38 -7.58 -1.67 -12.37
C LYS A 38 -7.80 -3.13 -12.01
N GLU A 39 -6.75 -3.93 -11.81
CA GLU A 39 -6.89 -5.36 -11.47
C GLU A 39 -6.17 -5.72 -10.17
N LEU A 40 -4.85 -5.54 -10.11
CA LEU A 40 -4.06 -5.96 -8.94
C LEU A 40 -4.45 -5.20 -7.68
N ALA A 41 -4.52 -3.87 -7.73
CA ALA A 41 -4.87 -3.06 -6.57
C ALA A 41 -6.29 -3.37 -6.06
N PRO A 42 -7.35 -3.44 -6.91
CA PRO A 42 -8.66 -3.91 -6.46
C PRO A 42 -8.63 -5.32 -5.84
N ALA A 43 -7.97 -6.30 -6.46
CA ALA A 43 -7.87 -7.65 -5.91
C ALA A 43 -7.18 -7.68 -4.53
N LEU A 44 -6.11 -6.92 -4.36
CA LEU A 44 -5.44 -6.77 -3.06
C LEU A 44 -6.33 -6.09 -2.03
N LYS A 45 -7.09 -5.07 -2.45
CA LYS A 45 -8.05 -4.38 -1.59
C LYS A 45 -9.10 -5.36 -1.08
N ASP A 46 -9.70 -6.15 -1.97
CA ASP A 46 -10.78 -7.06 -1.60
C ASP A 46 -10.28 -8.17 -0.66
N LEU A 47 -9.06 -8.69 -0.90
CA LEU A 47 -8.41 -9.64 0.00
C LEU A 47 -8.12 -9.04 1.40
N LEU A 48 -7.65 -7.79 1.47
CA LEU A 48 -7.41 -7.10 2.73
C LEU A 48 -8.70 -6.64 3.42
N ALA A 49 -9.79 -6.42 2.68
CA ALA A 49 -11.08 -6.02 3.23
C ALA A 49 -11.89 -7.22 3.74
N HIS A 50 -11.53 -8.45 3.38
CA HIS A 50 -12.26 -9.65 3.76
C HIS A 50 -12.29 -9.84 5.28
N GLY A 51 -13.46 -9.59 5.90
CA GLY A 51 -13.64 -9.67 7.35
C GLY A 51 -13.02 -8.52 8.12
N LEU A 52 -12.60 -7.44 7.45
CA LEU A 52 -12.09 -6.23 8.09
C LEU A 52 -13.26 -5.43 8.66
N PHE A 53 -13.18 -5.03 9.93
CA PHE A 53 -14.23 -4.26 10.59
C PHE A 53 -13.65 -3.09 11.39
N SER A 54 -14.42 -2.00 11.51
CA SER A 54 -14.11 -0.95 12.47
C SER A 54 -14.76 -1.32 13.80
N PRO A 55 -14.01 -1.55 14.89
CA PRO A 55 -14.62 -1.62 16.21
C PRO A 55 -15.28 -0.27 16.48
N SER A 56 -16.61 -0.24 16.50
CA SER A 56 -17.37 0.92 16.96
C SER A 56 -17.09 1.13 18.44
N GLN A 57 -16.70 2.34 18.84
CA GLN A 57 -16.43 2.71 20.24
C GLN A 57 -17.62 2.49 21.21
N THR A 58 -18.79 2.10 20.70
CA THR A 58 -20.08 2.07 21.42
C THR A 58 -20.74 0.70 21.52
N MET A 59 -20.00 -0.41 21.38
CA MET A 59 -20.58 -1.75 21.65
C MET A 59 -20.57 -2.05 23.14
N SER A 60 -21.51 -1.45 23.86
CA SER A 60 -21.81 -1.83 25.24
C SER A 60 -22.45 -3.23 25.25
N LEU A 61 -21.80 -4.20 25.91
CA LEU A 61 -22.31 -5.57 26.09
C LEU A 61 -23.64 -5.63 26.88
N VAL A 62 -24.05 -4.51 27.49
CA VAL A 62 -25.28 -4.37 28.27
C VAL A 62 -26.53 -4.34 27.38
N LEU A 63 -26.40 -4.03 26.08
CA LEU A 63 -27.54 -3.84 25.17
C LEU A 63 -27.91 -5.07 24.33
N ALA A 64 -27.13 -6.16 24.42
CA ALA A 64 -27.32 -7.39 23.63
C ALA A 64 -28.74 -7.99 23.67
N PRO A 65 -29.46 -8.04 24.82
CA PRO A 65 -30.81 -8.60 24.85
C PRO A 65 -31.90 -7.66 24.29
N ILE A 66 -31.58 -6.40 23.96
CA ILE A 66 -32.55 -5.37 23.51
C ILE A 66 -32.26 -4.90 22.08
N SER A 67 -31.28 -5.51 21.39
CA SER A 67 -30.83 -5.09 20.05
C SER A 67 -31.91 -5.06 18.96
N CYS A 68 -33.04 -5.77 19.13
CA CYS A 68 -34.17 -5.71 18.20
C CYS A 68 -35.09 -4.49 18.37
N LEU A 69 -34.96 -3.74 19.47
CA LEU A 69 -35.79 -2.55 19.77
C LEU A 69 -35.03 -1.23 19.50
N LEU A 70 -33.76 -1.30 19.11
CA LEU A 70 -32.97 -0.12 18.79
C LEU A 70 -33.21 0.32 17.32
N PRO A 71 -33.29 1.64 17.04
CA PRO A 71 -33.34 2.13 15.67
C PRO A 71 -32.13 1.61 14.89
N HIS A 72 -32.36 1.24 13.62
CA HIS A 72 -31.36 0.64 12.72
C HIS A 72 -29.99 1.29 12.90
N GLN A 73 -29.06 0.59 13.58
CA GLN A 73 -27.68 1.03 13.61
C GLN A 73 -27.11 0.82 12.21
N PRO A 74 -26.53 1.85 11.57
CA PRO A 74 -25.87 1.67 10.29
C PRO A 74 -24.82 0.56 10.45
N ALA A 75 -24.78 -0.36 9.49
CA ALA A 75 -23.80 -1.43 9.48
C ALA A 75 -22.40 -0.85 9.77
N PRO A 76 -21.57 -1.50 10.61
CA PRO A 76 -20.25 -0.99 10.95
C PRO A 76 -19.53 -0.62 9.65
N GLN A 77 -19.14 0.65 9.52
CA GLN A 77 -18.46 1.13 8.32
C GLN A 77 -17.23 0.24 8.11
N ALA A 78 -17.21 -0.48 7.00
CA ALA A 78 -16.09 -1.32 6.63
C ALA A 78 -14.86 -0.42 6.50
N LEU A 79 -13.83 -0.67 7.32
CA LEU A 79 -12.57 0.06 7.20
C LEU A 79 -12.02 -0.18 5.80
N HIS A 80 -11.55 0.89 5.15
CA HIS A 80 -10.86 0.71 3.90
C HIS A 80 -9.44 0.18 4.18
N PRO A 81 -8.87 -0.74 3.37
CA PRO A 81 -7.50 -1.22 3.57
C PRO A 81 -6.44 -0.12 3.67
N TRP A 82 -6.61 0.99 2.97
CA TRP A 82 -5.81 2.21 3.16
C TRP A 82 -5.75 2.67 4.63
N ASP A 83 -6.89 2.67 5.33
CA ASP A 83 -6.97 3.11 6.73
C ASP A 83 -6.21 2.15 7.66
N LEU A 84 -6.07 0.87 7.27
CA LEU A 84 -5.21 -0.09 7.96
C LEU A 84 -3.73 0.30 7.89
N PHE A 85 -3.26 0.77 6.73
CA PHE A 85 -1.90 1.31 6.58
C PHE A 85 -1.73 2.60 7.38
N VAL A 86 -2.73 3.47 7.42
CA VAL A 86 -2.70 4.69 8.24
C VAL A 86 -2.62 4.33 9.74
N LYS A 87 -3.41 3.35 10.20
CA LYS A 87 -3.32 2.82 11.58
C LYS A 87 -1.93 2.23 11.86
N TYR A 88 -1.35 1.46 10.93
CA TYR A 88 0.02 0.96 11.05
C TYR A 88 1.00 2.12 11.27
N TYR A 89 0.94 3.14 10.42
CA TYR A 89 1.79 4.32 10.46
C TYR A 89 1.70 5.05 11.81
N HIS A 90 0.49 5.27 12.32
CA HIS A 90 0.29 5.88 13.64
C HIS A 90 0.82 4.99 14.77
N SER A 91 0.56 3.68 14.74
CA SER A 91 1.04 2.74 15.77
C SER A 91 2.57 2.68 15.89
N LYS A 92 3.28 3.10 14.84
CA LYS A 92 4.76 3.11 14.79
C LYS A 92 5.35 4.51 14.95
N ASN A 93 4.56 5.49 15.39
CA ASN A 93 4.97 6.90 15.48
C ASN A 93 5.56 7.42 14.16
N GLY A 94 4.96 7.02 13.03
CA GLY A 94 5.47 7.29 11.69
C GLY A 94 5.75 8.77 11.43
N ARG A 95 4.92 9.67 11.97
CA ARG A 95 5.13 11.11 11.84
C ARG A 95 6.43 11.57 12.50
N ALA A 96 6.64 11.22 13.77
CA ALA A 96 7.87 11.54 14.49
C ALA A 96 9.10 10.88 13.82
N PHE A 97 8.93 9.68 13.26
CA PHE A 97 9.97 9.01 12.51
C PHE A 97 10.35 9.74 11.21
N VAL A 98 9.37 10.20 10.43
CA VAL A 98 9.60 10.83 9.13
C VAL A 98 10.01 12.30 9.25
N GLU A 99 9.38 13.04 10.16
CA GLU A 99 9.59 14.48 10.37
C GLU A 99 10.73 14.81 11.35
N SER A 100 11.58 13.83 11.71
CA SER A 100 12.65 14.10 12.66
C SER A 100 13.63 15.15 12.11
N PRO A 101 14.09 16.13 12.92
CA PRO A 101 14.97 17.20 12.43
C PRO A 101 16.21 16.67 11.73
N ALA A 102 16.83 15.62 12.27
CA ALA A 102 17.99 14.97 11.66
C ALA A 102 17.69 14.44 10.24
N ARG A 103 16.51 13.84 10.02
CA ARG A 103 16.10 13.34 8.69
C ARG A 103 15.82 14.47 7.71
N GLN A 104 15.10 15.49 8.15
CA GLN A 104 14.78 16.64 7.30
C GLN A 104 16.07 17.37 6.89
N LEU A 105 17.00 17.56 7.82
CA LEU A 105 18.31 18.14 7.52
C LEU A 105 19.08 17.26 6.54
N SER A 106 19.21 15.96 6.82
CA SER A 106 19.88 15.05 5.88
C SER A 106 19.27 15.08 4.49
N GLN A 107 17.94 15.12 4.37
CA GLN A 107 17.27 15.21 3.06
C GLN A 107 17.54 16.54 2.35
N SER A 108 17.49 17.67 3.06
CA SER A 108 17.82 18.98 2.49
C SER A 108 19.24 19.06 1.95
N PHE A 109 20.18 18.30 2.53
CA PHE A 109 21.58 18.23 2.10
C PHE A 109 21.89 16.99 1.25
N SER A 110 20.88 16.21 0.83
CA SER A 110 21.07 14.94 0.09
C SER A 110 22.02 13.95 0.77
N LEU A 111 22.10 13.98 2.11
CA LEU A 111 22.93 13.11 2.93
C LEU A 111 22.20 11.80 3.24
N PRO A 112 22.91 10.67 3.30
CA PRO A 112 22.33 9.42 3.80
C PRO A 112 21.93 9.60 5.28
N VAL A 113 20.67 9.29 5.60
CA VAL A 113 20.16 9.37 6.96
C VAL A 113 20.72 8.21 7.78
N GLY A 114 21.71 8.49 8.62
CA GLY A 114 22.41 7.52 9.45
C GLY A 114 23.81 7.26 8.90
N GLY A 115 24.83 7.36 9.74
CA GLY A 115 26.21 7.10 9.35
C GLY A 115 26.39 5.67 8.82
N ALA A 116 27.22 5.53 7.78
CA ALA A 116 27.44 4.32 6.97
C ALA A 116 26.23 3.84 6.15
N ALA A 117 26.44 2.92 5.22
CA ALA A 117 25.44 2.41 4.27
C ALA A 117 24.29 1.67 5.00
N VAL A 118 23.40 2.43 5.63
CA VAL A 118 22.21 1.90 6.30
C VAL A 118 21.25 1.42 5.23
N THR A 119 21.10 0.10 5.14
CA THR A 119 20.08 -0.51 4.30
C THR A 119 18.70 -0.06 4.80
N VAL A 120 17.95 0.64 3.94
CA VAL A 120 16.59 1.09 4.29
C VAL A 120 15.74 -0.14 4.56
N THR A 121 15.29 -0.28 5.80
CA THR A 121 14.49 -1.44 6.19
C THR A 121 13.08 -1.34 5.59
N PRO A 122 12.38 -2.46 5.35
CA PRO A 122 11.00 -2.43 4.84
C PRO A 122 10.05 -1.59 5.71
N LYS A 123 10.27 -1.57 7.02
CA LYS A 123 9.49 -0.73 7.94
C LYS A 123 9.73 0.76 7.68
N GLN A 124 11.00 1.16 7.54
CA GLN A 124 11.35 2.55 7.28
C GLN A 124 10.80 3.02 5.94
N SER A 125 10.93 2.21 4.87
CA SER A 125 10.40 2.60 3.56
C SER A 125 8.87 2.61 3.51
N LEU A 126 8.19 1.70 4.23
CA LEU A 126 6.74 1.74 4.37
C LEU A 126 6.25 3.01 5.08
N LEU A 127 6.92 3.42 6.18
CA LEU A 127 6.54 4.64 6.90
C LEU A 127 6.74 5.89 6.03
N TRP A 128 7.82 5.94 5.25
CA TRP A 128 8.03 7.00 4.25
C TRP A 128 6.94 7.00 3.19
N ALA A 129 6.64 5.86 2.57
CA ALA A 129 5.65 5.77 1.51
C ALA A 129 4.25 6.20 1.97
N ILE A 130 3.82 5.77 3.16
CA ILE A 130 2.53 6.19 3.73
C ILE A 130 2.53 7.71 3.98
N HIS A 131 3.62 8.25 4.52
CA HIS A 131 3.74 9.69 4.75
C HIS A 131 3.68 10.49 3.44
N SER A 132 4.41 10.07 2.41
CA SER A 132 4.38 10.70 1.08
C SER A 132 2.97 10.71 0.50
N VAL A 133 2.27 9.56 0.49
CA VAL A 133 0.89 9.51 0.00
C VAL A 133 -0.04 10.39 0.85
N LEU A 134 0.10 10.42 2.18
CA LEU A 134 -0.68 11.31 3.04
C LEU A 134 -0.45 12.79 2.71
N LYS A 135 0.80 13.19 2.47
CA LYS A 135 1.19 14.57 2.16
C LYS A 135 0.78 15.00 0.75
N GLU A 136 1.07 14.18 -0.25
CA GLU A 136 0.86 14.47 -1.66
C GLU A 136 -0.62 14.34 -2.04
N HIS A 137 -1.28 13.26 -1.63
CA HIS A 137 -2.67 13.00 -2.00
C HIS A 137 -3.67 13.62 -1.01
N GLY A 138 -3.21 14.02 0.19
CA GLY A 138 -3.99 14.81 1.14
C GLY A 138 -4.34 16.20 0.60
N ARG A 139 -3.40 16.83 -0.13
CA ARG A 139 -3.59 18.14 -0.77
C ARG A 139 -4.77 18.18 -1.73
N TYR A 140 -5.06 17.05 -2.39
CA TYR A 140 -6.12 16.94 -3.41
C TYR A 140 -7.39 16.22 -2.92
N LYS A 141 -7.58 16.07 -1.60
CA LYS A 141 -8.74 15.38 -0.97
C LYS A 141 -9.06 14.01 -1.60
N ARG A 142 -8.04 13.28 -2.06
CA ARG A 142 -8.27 12.02 -2.77
C ARG A 142 -8.82 10.94 -1.84
N GLY A 143 -9.79 10.20 -2.35
CA GLY A 143 -10.43 9.09 -1.64
C GLY A 143 -9.44 7.96 -1.30
N PRO A 144 -9.77 7.11 -0.32
CA PRO A 144 -8.89 6.07 0.19
C PRO A 144 -8.50 5.04 -0.88
N ASP A 145 -9.36 4.82 -1.87
CA ASP A 145 -9.12 3.92 -3.01
C ASP A 145 -7.96 4.43 -3.91
N THR A 146 -7.87 5.76 -4.11
CA THR A 146 -6.78 6.39 -4.88
C THR A 146 -5.45 6.28 -4.12
N LYS A 147 -5.48 6.58 -2.81
CA LYS A 147 -4.30 6.49 -1.95
C LYS A 147 -3.76 5.06 -1.86
N PHE A 148 -4.66 4.08 -1.80
CA PHE A 148 -4.29 2.67 -1.84
C PHE A 148 -3.62 2.27 -3.16
N LYS A 149 -4.19 2.68 -4.31
CA LYS A 149 -3.59 2.44 -5.63
C LYS A 149 -2.19 3.07 -5.75
N ALA A 150 -2.01 4.30 -5.25
CA ALA A 150 -0.73 4.97 -5.20
C ALA A 150 0.30 4.17 -4.38
N LEU A 151 -0.10 3.72 -3.18
CA LEU A 151 0.74 2.91 -2.31
C LEU A 151 1.15 1.58 -2.96
N VAL A 152 0.23 0.89 -3.66
CA VAL A 152 0.55 -0.36 -4.39
C VAL A 152 1.57 -0.08 -5.51
N CYS A 153 1.45 1.03 -6.23
CA CYS A 153 2.43 1.42 -7.24
C CYS A 153 3.81 1.69 -6.62
N MET A 154 3.88 2.44 -5.51
CA MET A 154 5.13 2.66 -4.77
C MET A 154 5.76 1.35 -4.30
N ALA A 155 4.95 0.44 -3.75
CA ALA A 155 5.42 -0.84 -3.23
C ALA A 155 6.01 -1.75 -4.32
N LEU A 156 5.45 -1.71 -5.53
CA LEU A 156 5.97 -2.43 -6.69
C LEU A 156 7.25 -1.78 -7.21
N ASN A 157 7.30 -0.45 -7.30
CA ASN A 157 8.50 0.27 -7.72
C ASN A 157 9.69 0.01 -6.77
N GLU A 158 9.44 -0.06 -5.46
CA GLU A 158 10.46 -0.40 -4.46
C GLU A 158 10.74 -1.91 -4.32
N GLN A 159 9.98 -2.78 -5.03
CA GLN A 159 10.07 -4.23 -4.86
C GLN A 159 9.78 -4.70 -3.42
N ARG A 160 9.01 -3.91 -2.66
CA ARG A 160 8.70 -4.13 -1.24
C ARG A 160 7.28 -4.58 -0.96
N LEU A 161 6.42 -4.76 -1.98
CA LEU A 161 5.01 -5.12 -1.79
C LEU A 161 4.79 -6.30 -0.82
N VAL A 162 5.52 -7.40 -0.99
CA VAL A 162 5.43 -8.57 -0.10
C VAL A 162 5.88 -8.22 1.32
N SER A 163 7.03 -7.55 1.46
CA SER A 163 7.57 -7.17 2.77
C SER A 163 6.66 -6.20 3.51
N TRP A 164 6.06 -5.24 2.82
CA TRP A 164 5.13 -4.26 3.39
C TRP A 164 3.83 -4.93 3.85
N LEU A 165 3.23 -5.81 3.03
CA LEU A 165 2.05 -6.56 3.44
C LEU A 165 2.34 -7.47 4.63
N ASN A 166 3.50 -8.13 4.66
CA ASN A 166 3.92 -8.97 5.78
C ASN A 166 4.06 -8.18 7.09
N LEU A 167 4.48 -6.91 7.03
CA LEU A 167 4.51 -6.04 8.22
C LEU A 167 3.13 -5.78 8.81
N LEU A 168 2.08 -5.68 7.96
CA LEU A 168 0.70 -5.57 8.42
C LEU A 168 0.22 -6.88 9.03
N CYS A 169 0.48 -8.00 8.36
CA CYS A 169 0.08 -9.34 8.83
C CYS A 169 0.66 -9.67 10.20
N LYS A 170 1.89 -9.22 10.49
CA LYS A 170 2.58 -9.42 11.77
C LYS A 170 2.26 -8.37 12.84
N SER A 171 1.45 -7.35 12.52
CA SER A 171 1.07 -6.33 13.48
C SER A 171 -0.18 -6.78 14.24
N GLY A 172 -0.02 -7.36 15.43
CA GLY A 172 -1.14 -7.87 16.25
C GLY A 172 -2.27 -6.85 16.42
N THR A 173 -1.92 -5.59 16.69
CA THR A 173 -2.88 -4.47 16.83
C THR A 173 -3.76 -4.21 15.59
N LEU A 174 -3.31 -4.63 14.41
CA LEU A 174 -4.05 -4.51 13.16
C LEU A 174 -4.85 -5.78 12.85
N VAL A 175 -4.34 -6.94 13.26
CA VAL A 175 -5.05 -8.22 13.15
C VAL A 175 -6.32 -8.20 14.01
N ASP A 176 -6.33 -7.47 15.13
CA ASP A 176 -7.52 -7.28 15.98
C ASP A 176 -8.71 -6.60 15.26
N HIS A 177 -8.47 -5.97 14.10
CA HIS A 177 -9.52 -5.37 13.26
C HIS A 177 -10.14 -6.38 12.29
N TYR A 178 -9.78 -7.66 12.37
CA TYR A 178 -10.31 -8.70 11.51
C TYR A 178 -11.18 -9.69 12.27
N GLN A 179 -12.27 -10.10 11.63
CA GLN A 179 -13.11 -11.18 12.11
C GLN A 179 -12.32 -12.49 12.14
N ALA A 180 -12.65 -13.40 13.07
CA ALA A 180 -11.98 -14.70 13.19
C ALA A 180 -12.11 -15.57 11.93
N TRP A 181 -13.18 -15.37 11.14
CA TRP A 181 -13.39 -16.05 9.85
C TRP A 181 -12.67 -15.37 8.67
N SER A 182 -11.98 -14.25 8.89
CA SER A 182 -11.30 -13.53 7.82
C SER A 182 -10.15 -14.33 7.21
N TYR A 183 -9.85 -14.08 5.94
CA TYR A 183 -8.68 -14.63 5.27
C TYR A 183 -7.38 -14.28 6.01
N MET A 184 -7.27 -13.05 6.53
CA MET A 184 -6.14 -12.61 7.34
C MET A 184 -5.99 -13.45 8.62
N ALA A 185 -7.07 -13.62 9.41
CA ALA A 185 -7.03 -14.35 10.67
C ALA A 185 -6.80 -15.86 10.48
N GLN A 186 -7.41 -16.47 9.45
CA GLN A 186 -7.29 -17.91 9.23
C GLN A 186 -5.96 -18.32 8.61
N THR A 187 -5.36 -17.48 7.75
CA THR A 187 -4.22 -17.90 6.91
C THR A 187 -2.96 -17.07 7.10
N GLY A 188 -3.02 -15.96 7.85
CA GLY A 188 -1.92 -15.00 7.94
C GLY A 188 -1.58 -14.35 6.59
N PHE A 189 -2.49 -14.39 5.61
CA PHE A 189 -2.29 -13.87 4.25
C PHE A 189 -1.20 -14.58 3.43
N GLU A 190 -0.69 -15.75 3.90
CA GLU A 190 0.46 -16.46 3.34
C GLU A 190 0.28 -16.86 1.86
N GLY A 191 -0.93 -17.27 1.48
CA GLY A 191 -1.24 -17.63 0.09
C GLY A 191 -1.06 -16.45 -0.87
N ALA A 192 -1.59 -15.28 -0.50
CA ALA A 192 -1.44 -14.06 -1.28
C ALA A 192 0.03 -13.59 -1.32
N LEU A 193 0.74 -13.60 -0.18
CA LEU A 193 2.17 -13.24 -0.13
C LEU A 193 3.02 -14.11 -1.06
N ARG A 194 2.78 -15.42 -1.09
CA ARG A 194 3.46 -16.37 -1.97
C ARG A 194 3.22 -16.07 -3.45
N ILE A 195 1.99 -15.76 -3.84
CA ILE A 195 1.65 -15.41 -5.23
C ILE A 195 2.34 -14.10 -5.63
N LEU A 196 2.30 -13.08 -4.75
CA LEU A 196 2.96 -11.79 -4.97
C LEU A 196 4.49 -11.90 -4.96
N GLY A 197 5.05 -12.89 -4.27
CA GLY A 197 6.48 -13.22 -4.31
C GLY A 197 7.01 -13.46 -5.72
N ARG A 198 6.16 -13.86 -6.67
CA ARG A 198 6.53 -14.05 -8.08
C ARG A 198 6.83 -12.75 -8.81
N THR A 199 6.48 -11.58 -8.26
CA THR A 199 6.78 -10.26 -8.85
C THR A 199 7.90 -9.51 -8.13
N SER A 200 8.48 -10.05 -7.06
CA SER A 200 9.45 -9.33 -6.21
C SER A 200 10.79 -9.01 -6.90
N HIS A 201 11.22 -9.82 -7.87
CA HIS A 201 12.46 -9.62 -8.62
C HIS A 201 12.29 -8.64 -9.79
N LEU A 202 11.05 -8.27 -10.13
CA LEU A 202 10.75 -7.38 -11.25
C LEU A 202 10.94 -5.92 -10.82
N LYS A 203 11.55 -5.11 -11.68
CA LYS A 203 11.71 -3.67 -11.47
C LYS A 203 10.58 -2.96 -12.20
N PHE A 204 9.81 -2.17 -11.46
CA PHE A 204 8.68 -1.42 -11.99
C PHE A 204 8.99 0.08 -12.03
N SER A 205 8.38 0.78 -12.99
CA SER A 205 8.39 2.24 -13.09
C SER A 205 6.95 2.72 -13.33
N LEU A 206 6.13 2.55 -12.30
CA LEU A 206 4.71 2.86 -12.30
C LEU A 206 4.48 4.30 -11.83
N PRO A 207 3.59 5.06 -12.49
CA PRO A 207 3.24 6.39 -12.04
C PRO A 207 2.36 6.34 -10.79
N VAL A 208 2.88 6.90 -9.69
CA VAL A 208 2.20 7.01 -8.39
C VAL A 208 1.09 8.07 -8.49
N ASP A 209 1.39 9.19 -9.15
CA ASP A 209 0.59 10.42 -9.19
C ASP A 209 -0.35 10.56 -10.40
N LEU A 210 -0.76 9.47 -11.07
CA LEU A 210 -1.71 9.57 -12.20
C LEU A 210 -3.01 10.32 -11.87
N ALA A 211 -3.40 10.32 -10.60
CA ALA A 211 -4.53 11.11 -10.15
C ALA A 211 -4.22 12.61 -10.18
N VAL A 212 -2.99 13.02 -9.82
CA VAL A 212 -2.55 14.41 -9.73
C VAL A 212 -2.32 15.01 -11.13
N GLN A 213 -1.72 14.25 -12.05
CA GLN A 213 -1.47 14.71 -13.44
C GLN A 213 -2.74 14.94 -14.28
N GLN A 214 -3.91 14.45 -13.86
CA GLN A 214 -5.17 14.68 -14.56
C GLN A 214 -5.85 16.03 -14.19
N LEU A 215 -5.24 16.82 -13.30
CA LEU A 215 -5.80 18.09 -12.81
C LEU A 215 -4.90 19.32 -13.09
N GLU A 216 -3.76 19.12 -13.74
CA GLU A 216 -2.97 20.21 -14.35
C GLU A 216 -3.28 20.27 -15.84
#